data_AF-A0A967KEI8-F1
#
_entry.id   AF-A0A967KEI8-F1
#
_cell.length_a   1.000
_cell.length_b   1.000
_cell.length_c   1.000
_cell.angle_alpha   90.00
_cell.angle_beta   90.00
_cell.angle_gamma   90.00
#
_symmetry.space_group_name_H-M   'P 1'
#
loop_
_entity.id
_entity.type
_entity.pdbx_description
1 polymer ?
#
loop_
_entity_poly.entity_id
_entity_poly.type
_entity_poly.pdbx_seq_one_letter_code
_entity_poly.pdbx_strand_id
1 'polypeptide(L)'
;KRSGKAEVVLKLEDGRIVYTIDMEQDVIEKITFSTNDERKRELRLSYLQEIDNIGNEFAEPGRKTQHPKRSEGILWLIRLGEGKLGREQ
;
A
#
# COMPACT_ATOMS: atom_id res chain seq x y z
N LYS A 1 6.21 -7.57 -26.19
CA LYS A 1 5.15 -7.19 -25.24
C LYS A 1 5.61 -5.93 -24.52
N ARG A 2 4.99 -4.78 -24.76
CA ARG A 2 5.21 -3.59 -23.92
C ARG A 2 4.55 -3.92 -22.58
N SER A 3 5.32 -3.97 -21.50
CA SER A 3 4.76 -4.12 -20.15
C SER A 3 3.88 -2.90 -19.88
N GLY A 4 2.56 -3.10 -19.76
CA GLY A 4 1.59 -2.03 -19.52
C GLY A 4 1.68 -1.47 -18.12
N LYS A 5 2.82 -0.84 -17.76
CA LYS A 5 3.02 -0.21 -16.45
C LYS A 5 3.27 1.28 -16.60
N ALA A 6 2.64 2.06 -15.74
CA ALA A 6 2.88 3.48 -15.61
C ALA A 6 3.47 3.80 -14.24
N GLU A 7 4.31 4.82 -14.19
CA GLU A 7 4.81 5.37 -12.93
C GLU A 7 4.31 6.79 -12.75
N VAL A 8 3.70 7.06 -11.60
CA VAL A 8 3.30 8.41 -11.18
C VAL A 8 4.19 8.83 -10.02
N VAL A 9 4.89 9.95 -10.18
CA VAL A 9 5.81 10.48 -9.18
C VAL A 9 5.20 11.70 -8.52
N LEU A 10 4.93 11.60 -7.22
CA LEU A 10 4.61 12.74 -6.37
C LEU A 10 5.87 13.24 -5.69
N LYS A 11 6.23 14.50 -5.94
CA LYS A 11 7.33 15.19 -5.25
C LYS A 11 6.80 15.83 -3.97
N LEU A 12 7.48 15.61 -2.87
CA LEU A 12 7.24 16.22 -1.56
C LEU A 12 8.49 17.05 -1.21
N GLU A 13 8.37 17.96 -0.24
CA GLU A 13 9.52 18.74 0.24
C GLU A 13 10.62 17.82 0.80
N ASP A 14 10.24 16.78 1.53
CA ASP A 14 11.16 15.86 2.21
C ASP A 14 11.35 14.50 1.51
N GLY A 15 10.93 14.39 0.23
CA GLY A 15 11.11 13.15 -0.53
C GLY A 15 10.19 12.98 -1.73
N ARG A 16 9.86 11.74 -2.06
CA ARG A 16 8.92 11.41 -3.15
C ARG A 16 8.17 10.11 -2.90
N ILE A 17 7.01 10.02 -3.53
CA ILE A 17 6.20 8.81 -3.61
C ILE A 17 6.11 8.40 -5.08
N VAL A 18 6.36 7.14 -5.38
CA VAL A 18 6.21 6.57 -6.72
C VAL A 18 5.13 5.49 -6.68
N TYR A 19 4.06 5.71 -7.43
CA TYR A 19 3.00 4.73 -7.66
C TYR A 19 3.32 3.98 -8.96
N THR A 20 3.36 2.66 -8.90
CA THR A 20 3.41 1.80 -10.08
C THR A 20 2.01 1.27 -10.34
N ILE A 21 1.48 1.60 -11.51
CA ILE A 21 0.12 1.24 -11.94
C ILE A 21 0.24 0.17 -13.02
N ASP A 22 -0.46 -0.94 -12.85
CA ASP A 22 -0.77 -1.86 -13.94
C ASP A 22 -1.90 -1.24 -14.76
N MET A 23 -1.58 -0.84 -16.00
CA MET A 23 -2.51 -0.15 -16.90
C MET A 23 -3.48 -1.12 -17.60
N GLU A 24 -3.21 -2.42 -17.57
CA GLU A 24 -4.13 -3.43 -18.12
C GLU A 24 -5.27 -3.70 -17.15
N GLN A 25 -4.95 -3.77 -15.86
CA GLN A 25 -5.91 -4.00 -14.78
C GLN A 25 -6.47 -2.73 -14.16
N ASP A 26 -5.86 -1.57 -14.45
CA ASP A 26 -6.16 -0.27 -13.84
C ASP A 26 -6.04 -0.29 -12.31
N VAL A 27 -4.97 -0.91 -11.80
CA VAL A 27 -4.71 -1.05 -10.36
C VAL A 27 -3.31 -0.62 -9.97
N ILE A 28 -3.14 -0.18 -8.72
CA ILE A 28 -1.83 0.16 -8.17
C ILE A 28 -1.19 -1.12 -7.62
N GLU A 29 -0.13 -1.61 -8.25
CA GLU A 29 0.56 -2.80 -7.76
C GLU A 29 1.53 -2.48 -6.62
N LYS A 30 2.08 -1.27 -6.63
CA LYS A 30 3.19 -0.90 -5.73
C LYS A 30 3.22 0.59 -5.45
N ILE A 31 3.50 0.91 -4.20
CA ILE A 31 3.81 2.28 -3.76
C ILE A 31 5.19 2.28 -3.13
N THR A 32 6.08 3.10 -3.66
CA THR A 32 7.44 3.29 -3.14
C THR A 32 7.55 4.67 -2.51
N PHE A 33 8.00 4.72 -1.26
CA PHE A 33 8.32 5.94 -0.54
C PHE A 33 9.83 6.07 -0.42
N SER A 34 10.36 7.24 -0.71
CA SER A 34 11.76 7.58 -0.46
C SER A 34 11.84 8.95 0.21
N THR A 35 12.52 9.02 1.35
CA THR A 35 12.85 10.29 2.03
C THR A 35 14.20 10.82 1.52
N ASN A 36 14.49 12.09 1.80
CA ASN A 36 15.79 12.70 1.48
C ASN A 36 16.97 11.96 2.14
N ASP A 37 16.77 11.32 3.30
CA ASP A 37 17.75 10.45 3.96
C ASP A 37 17.94 9.06 3.30
N GLU A 38 17.57 8.93 2.03
CA GLU A 38 17.66 7.71 1.21
C GLU A 38 16.90 6.48 1.75
N ARG A 39 16.13 6.63 2.85
CA ARG A 39 15.29 5.54 3.37
C ARG A 39 14.17 5.24 2.39
N LYS A 40 14.25 4.05 1.78
CA LYS A 40 13.22 3.53 0.89
C LYS A 40 12.31 2.56 1.63
N ARG A 41 11.00 2.73 1.45
CA ARG A 41 9.96 1.80 1.93
C ARG A 41 9.04 1.44 0.78
N GLU A 42 8.57 0.20 0.76
CA GLU A 42 7.77 -0.34 -0.34
C GLU A 42 6.50 -0.99 0.24
N LEU A 43 5.36 -0.64 -0.34
CA LEU A 43 4.09 -1.32 -0.15
C LEU A 43 3.75 -2.02 -1.45
N ARG A 44 3.59 -3.34 -1.43
CA ARG A 44 3.06 -4.13 -2.55
C ARG A 44 1.61 -4.47 -2.28
N LEU A 45 0.79 -4.35 -3.30
CA LEU A 45 -0.62 -4.69 -3.26
C LEU A 45 -0.85 -5.96 -4.06
N SER A 46 -1.75 -6.80 -3.56
CA SER A 46 -2.28 -7.96 -4.26
C SER A 46 -3.79 -7.89 -4.14
N TYR A 47 -4.49 -7.97 -5.27
CA TYR A 47 -5.93 -7.74 -5.32
C TYR A 47 -6.69 -9.07 -5.24
N LEU A 48 -7.85 -9.06 -4.58
CA LEU A 48 -8.65 -10.28 -4.35
C LEU A 48 -9.07 -11.00 -5.63
N GLN A 49 -9.24 -10.27 -6.73
CA GLN A 49 -9.56 -10.83 -8.04
C GLN A 49 -8.44 -11.72 -8.61
N GLU A 50 -7.23 -11.63 -8.05
CA GLU A 50 -6.05 -12.42 -8.41
C GLU A 50 -5.74 -13.53 -7.37
N ILE A 51 -6.61 -13.75 -6.38
CA ILE A 51 -6.42 -14.78 -5.36
C ILE A 51 -7.32 -15.96 -5.68
N ASP A 52 -6.73 -17.07 -6.15
CA ASP A 52 -7.44 -18.32 -6.50
C ASP A 52 -8.17 -19.00 -5.32
N ASN A 53 -8.12 -18.43 -4.12
CA ASN A 53 -8.66 -19.02 -2.89
C ASN A 53 -9.09 -17.93 -1.90
N ILE A 54 -10.12 -17.16 -2.26
CA ILE A 54 -10.73 -16.18 -1.36
C ILE A 54 -11.37 -16.93 -0.18
N GLY A 55 -10.66 -17.00 0.94
CA GLY A 55 -11.15 -17.62 2.17
C GLY A 55 -12.34 -16.86 2.77
N ASN A 56 -13.00 -17.47 3.76
CA ASN A 56 -14.16 -16.89 4.48
C ASN A 56 -13.87 -15.55 5.18
N GLU A 57 -12.61 -15.12 5.27
CA GLU A 57 -12.19 -13.82 5.79
C GLU A 57 -12.64 -12.62 4.93
N PHE A 58 -13.08 -12.86 3.68
CA PHE A 58 -13.66 -11.85 2.80
C PHE A 58 -15.17 -12.06 2.56
N ALA A 59 -15.80 -13.00 3.27
CA ALA A 59 -17.26 -13.13 3.28
C ALA A 59 -17.90 -11.93 3.99
N GLU A 60 -19.19 -11.69 3.69
CA GLU A 60 -19.99 -10.65 4.34
C GLU A 60 -19.77 -10.68 5.87
N PRO A 61 -19.50 -9.55 6.53
CA PRO A 61 -19.04 -9.55 7.92
C PRO A 61 -20.12 -10.16 8.83
N GLY A 62 -19.93 -11.42 9.20
CA GLY A 62 -20.64 -12.02 10.31
C GLY A 62 -20.35 -11.20 11.57
N ARG A 63 -21.36 -10.98 12.41
CA ARG A 63 -21.26 -10.23 13.68
C ARG A 63 -20.23 -10.87 14.61
N LYS A 64 -18.93 -10.65 14.38
CA LYS A 64 -17.85 -11.07 15.27
C LYS A 64 -17.00 -9.86 15.57
N THR A 65 -17.10 -9.44 16.82
CA THR A 65 -16.38 -8.35 17.49
C THR A 65 -14.92 -8.73 17.76
N GLN A 66 -14.17 -9.14 16.73
CA GLN A 66 -12.71 -9.26 16.86
C GLN A 66 -12.05 -8.09 16.18
N HIS A 67 -11.46 -7.20 16.98
CA HIS A 67 -10.59 -6.16 16.46
C HIS A 67 -9.39 -6.82 15.78
N PRO A 68 -9.09 -6.48 14.51
CA PRO A 68 -7.91 -7.03 13.86
C PRO A 68 -6.68 -6.65 14.69
N LYS A 69 -5.83 -7.64 15.00
CA LYS A 69 -4.51 -7.37 15.59
C LYS A 69 -3.80 -6.41 14.65
N ARG A 70 -3.50 -5.21 15.15
CA ARG A 70 -2.80 -4.18 14.38
C ARG A 70 -1.39 -4.71 14.06
N SER A 71 -1.21 -5.21 12.85
CA SER A 71 0.11 -5.56 12.34
C SER A 71 0.94 -4.27 12.15
N GLU A 72 2.26 -4.39 12.13
CA GLU A 72 3.14 -3.24 11.87
C GLU A 72 2.80 -2.53 10.56
N GLY A 73 2.39 -3.28 9.54
CA GLY A 73 1.94 -2.72 8.26
C GLY A 73 0.69 -1.84 8.38
N ILE A 74 -0.30 -2.27 9.18
CA ILE A 74 -1.52 -1.47 9.42
C ILE A 74 -1.19 -0.20 10.23
N LEU A 75 -0.32 -0.32 11.24
CA LEU A 75 0.14 0.83 12.02
C LEU A 75 0.90 1.84 11.14
N TRP A 76 1.71 1.34 10.21
CA TRP A 76 2.42 2.16 9.24
C TRP A 76 1.46 2.92 8.31
N LEU A 77 0.42 2.27 7.79
CA LEU A 77 -0.62 2.92 6.96
C LEU A 77 -1.39 4.00 7.73
N ILE A 78 -1.72 3.77 9.00
CA ILE A 78 -2.37 4.76 9.85
C ILE A 78 -1.45 5.99 10.03
N ARG A 79 -0.17 5.78 10.31
CA ARG A 79 0.81 6.88 10.44
C ARG A 79 0.99 7.66 9.12
N LEU A 80 0.90 6.99 7.98
CA LEU A 80 0.90 7.66 6.67
C LEU A 80 -0.30 8.59 6.52
N GLY A 81 -1.52 8.11 6.78
CA GLY A 81 -2.74 8.91 6.68
C GLY A 81 -2.78 10.10 7.65
N GLU A 82 -2.12 9.97 8.81
CA GLU A 82 -1.98 11.04 9.79
C GLU A 82 -0.83 12.02 9.50
N GLY A 83 -0.07 11.83 8.42
CA GLY A 83 1.10 12.67 8.11
C GLY A 83 2.25 12.54 9.12
N LYS A 84 2.31 11.42 9.85
CA LYS A 84 3.30 11.14 10.91
C LYS A 84 4.40 10.18 10.45
N LEU A 85 4.49 9.89 9.15
CA LEU A 85 5.55 9.05 8.61
C LEU A 85 6.93 9.68 8.94
N GLY A 86 7.81 8.93 9.61
CA GLY A 86 9.15 9.39 9.97
C GLY A 86 9.27 10.17 11.29
N ARG A 87 8.17 10.46 12.00
CA ARG A 87 8.22 10.99 13.37
C ARG A 87 8.24 9.84 14.36
N GLU A 88 9.39 9.20 14.50
CA GLU A 88 9.64 8.29 15.62
C GLU A 88 10.03 9.15 16.84
N GLN A 89 9.10 9.29 17.78
CA GLN A 89 9.37 9.63 19.18
C GLN A 89 8.70 8.57 20.05
#